data_AF-A0A947A8J9-F1
#
_entry.id   AF-A0A947A8J9-F1
#
_cell.length_a   1.000
_cell.length_b   1.000
_cell.length_c   1.000
_cell.angle_alpha   90.00
_cell.angle_beta   90.00
_cell.angle_gamma   90.00
#
_symmetry.space_group_name_H-M   'P 1'
#
loop_
_entity.id
_entity.type
_entity.pdbx_description
1 polymer ?
#
loop_
_entity_poly.entity_id
_entity_poly.type
_entity_poly.pdbx_seq_one_letter_code
_entity_poly.pdbx_strand_id
1 'polypeptide(L)'
;TIYDLLWEDPARRQKPVLLDDLSRRDPETRVIYVGDASMAPYELMVADGSIYAYERSGEPSIERMKYLAETFQHSVWLNPVPERSWGYTHTIGVIRSIFPMFELSLDGLEQAVDCLMQK
;
A
#
# COMPACT_ATOMS: atom_id res chain seq x y z
N THR A 1 -0.78 1.85 6.81
CA THR A 1 -0.62 3.13 6.10
C THR A 1 0.74 3.19 5.44
N ILE A 2 0.91 4.09 4.48
CA ILE A 2 2.17 4.40 3.80
C ILE A 2 2.38 5.92 3.90
N TYR A 3 3.52 6.33 4.46
CA TYR A 3 3.89 7.74 4.65
C TYR A 3 5.18 8.06 3.87
N ASP A 4 5.87 9.14 4.22
CA ASP A 4 7.03 9.66 3.48
C ASP A 4 8.28 8.77 3.52
N LEU A 5 8.34 7.82 4.45
CA LEU A 5 9.49 6.94 4.65
C LEU A 5 9.10 5.47 4.50
N LEU A 6 9.98 4.74 3.83
CA LEU A 6 10.01 3.29 3.77
C LEU A 6 11.27 2.79 4.47
N TRP A 7 11.24 1.55 4.94
CA TRP A 7 12.38 0.94 5.61
C TRP A 7 12.71 -0.38 4.95
N GLU A 8 13.98 -0.56 4.63
CA GLU A 8 14.47 -1.86 4.15
C GLU A 8 14.60 -2.87 5.29
N ASP A 9 14.73 -2.40 6.53
CA ASP A 9 14.82 -3.26 7.70
C ASP A 9 13.42 -3.52 8.32
N PRO A 10 13.08 -4.78 8.67
CA PRO A 10 11.78 -5.09 9.26
C PRO A 10 11.51 -4.37 10.59
N ALA A 11 12.57 -4.04 11.34
CA ALA A 11 12.45 -3.34 12.61
C ALA A 11 12.14 -1.84 12.46
N ARG A 12 12.23 -1.29 11.24
CA ARG A 12 12.03 0.12 10.90
C ARG A 12 12.92 1.07 11.70
N ARG A 13 14.19 0.71 11.86
CA ARG A 13 15.16 1.49 12.65
C ARG A 13 16.32 2.02 11.83
N GLN A 14 16.65 1.38 10.73
CA GLN A 14 17.85 1.66 9.94
C GLN A 14 17.47 1.80 8.46
N LYS A 15 18.33 2.42 7.66
CA LYS A 15 18.11 2.52 6.20
C LYS A 15 16.73 3.08 5.80
N PRO A 16 16.34 4.28 6.30
CA PRO A 16 15.15 4.94 5.79
C PRO A 16 15.36 5.31 4.31
N VAL A 17 14.33 5.07 3.50
CA VAL A 17 14.25 5.43 2.09
C VAL A 17 13.08 6.39 1.93
N LEU A 18 13.31 7.56 1.33
CA LEU A 18 12.22 8.48 1.04
C LEU A 18 11.33 7.88 -0.03
N LEU A 19 10.01 7.97 0.17
CA LEU A 19 9.04 7.48 -0.79
C LEU A 19 9.20 8.18 -2.15
N ASP A 20 9.51 9.47 -2.15
CA ASP A 20 9.74 10.25 -3.38
C ASP A 20 10.96 9.77 -4.18
N ASP A 21 11.95 9.11 -3.54
CA ASP A 21 13.08 8.50 -4.25
C ASP A 21 12.67 7.28 -5.08
N LEU A 22 11.47 6.72 -4.85
CA LEU A 22 10.94 5.62 -5.65
C LEU A 22 10.63 6.03 -7.10
N SER A 23 10.35 7.30 -7.38
CA SER A 23 10.21 7.81 -8.75
C SER A 23 11.44 7.58 -9.63
N ARG A 24 12.61 7.38 -9.02
CA ARG A 24 13.87 7.12 -9.73
C ARG A 24 14.04 5.65 -10.12
N ARG A 25 13.15 4.77 -9.65
CA ARG A 25 13.17 3.36 -10.02
C ARG A 25 12.54 3.16 -11.39
N ASP A 26 12.84 2.01 -11.98
CA ASP A 26 12.26 1.60 -13.25
C ASP A 26 10.72 1.56 -13.14
N PRO A 27 9.96 2.29 -13.97
CA PRO A 27 8.49 2.22 -13.98
C PRO A 27 7.95 0.81 -14.22
N GLU A 28 8.71 -0.07 -14.88
CA GLU A 28 8.37 -1.48 -15.09
C GLU A 28 8.57 -2.34 -13.82
N THR A 29 9.01 -1.74 -12.72
CA THR A 29 9.14 -2.43 -11.43
C THR A 29 7.78 -2.91 -10.96
N ARG A 30 7.68 -4.22 -10.67
CA ARG A 30 6.50 -4.82 -10.08
C ARG A 30 6.49 -4.64 -8.57
N VAL A 31 5.41 -4.08 -8.03
CA VAL A 31 5.28 -3.81 -6.59
C VAL A 31 4.16 -4.64 -5.99
N ILE A 32 4.47 -5.35 -4.91
CA ILE A 32 3.51 -6.16 -4.18
C ILE A 32 3.39 -5.59 -2.77
N TYR A 33 2.21 -5.09 -2.44
CA TYR A 33 1.88 -4.68 -1.08
C TYR A 33 1.29 -5.87 -0.32
N VAL A 34 1.64 -6.01 0.95
CA VAL A 34 1.11 -7.08 1.81
C VAL A 34 0.64 -6.46 3.13
N GLY A 35 -0.65 -6.61 3.44
CA GLY A 35 -1.23 -6.09 4.67
C GLY A 35 -2.75 -6.22 4.71
N ASP A 36 -3.32 -6.17 5.91
CA ASP A 36 -4.77 -6.36 6.14
C ASP A 36 -5.66 -5.21 5.62
N ALA A 37 -5.04 -4.11 5.20
CA ALA A 37 -5.69 -2.86 4.80
C ALA A 37 -6.70 -2.34 5.84
N SER A 38 -6.59 -2.80 7.09
CA SER A 38 -7.54 -2.57 8.17
C SER A 38 -6.97 -1.54 9.13
N MET A 39 -7.15 -0.28 8.77
CA MET A 39 -6.67 0.87 9.54
C MET A 39 -7.82 1.77 9.94
N ALA A 40 -7.62 2.59 10.98
CA ALA A 40 -8.63 3.57 11.35
C ALA A 40 -8.74 4.65 10.24
N PRO A 41 -9.95 5.09 9.84
CA PRO A 41 -10.11 5.98 8.68
C PRO A 41 -9.29 7.27 8.74
N TYR A 42 -9.07 7.82 9.93
CA TYR A 42 -8.25 9.01 10.12
C TYR A 42 -6.77 8.79 9.75
N GLU A 43 -6.24 7.57 9.92
CA GLU A 43 -4.85 7.24 9.56
C GLU A 43 -4.63 7.31 8.03
N LEU A 44 -5.69 7.10 7.25
CA LEU A 44 -5.64 7.12 5.79
C LEU A 44 -5.93 8.52 5.22
N MET A 45 -6.90 9.23 5.80
CA MET A 45 -7.48 10.44 5.23
C MET A 45 -6.90 11.75 5.78
N VAL A 46 -6.23 11.73 6.93
CA VAL A 46 -5.74 12.94 7.59
C VAL A 46 -4.22 13.00 7.52
N ALA A 47 -3.68 14.16 7.13
CA ALA A 47 -2.23 14.42 7.08
C ALA A 47 -1.54 14.24 8.45
N ASP A 48 -2.29 14.36 9.54
CA ASP A 48 -1.87 14.14 10.94
C ASP A 48 -2.37 12.79 11.52
N GLY A 49 -2.75 11.85 10.64
CA GLY A 49 -3.26 10.54 11.02
C GLY A 49 -2.19 9.53 11.48
N SER A 50 -0.92 9.91 11.46
CA SER A 50 0.17 9.05 11.92
C SER A 50 0.16 8.89 13.44
N ILE A 51 0.24 7.64 13.90
CA ILE A 51 0.37 7.31 15.34
C ILE A 51 1.69 7.81 15.93
N TYR A 52 2.64 8.20 15.09
CA TYR A 52 3.96 8.67 15.46
C TYR A 52 4.03 10.20 15.32
N ALA A 53 4.19 10.89 16.45
CA ALA A 53 4.18 12.36 16.53
C ALA A 53 5.29 13.08 15.73
N TYR A 54 6.23 12.36 15.12
CA TYR A 54 7.29 12.90 14.26
C TYR A 54 6.96 12.84 12.75
N GLU A 55 5.87 12.18 12.34
CA GLU A 55 5.40 12.08 10.94
C GLU A 55 4.23 13.04 10.64
N ARG A 56 4.03 14.05 11.49
CA ARG A 56 2.87 14.96 11.47
C ARG A 56 2.87 16.03 10.37
N SER A 57 3.81 15.99 9.43
CA SER A 57 4.02 17.03 8.42
C SER A 57 4.06 16.51 6.99
N GLY A 58 3.40 15.39 6.71
CA GLY A 58 3.37 14.73 5.40
C GLY A 58 2.01 14.83 4.70
N GLU A 59 1.97 14.42 3.43
CA GLU A 59 0.72 14.23 2.70
C GLU A 59 -0.10 13.07 3.32
N PRO A 60 -1.44 13.08 3.23
CA PRO A 60 -2.26 11.96 3.67
C PRO A 60 -1.80 10.64 3.06
N SER A 61 -1.87 9.54 3.84
CA SER A 61 -1.42 8.22 3.37
C SER A 61 -2.11 7.79 2.06
N ILE A 62 -3.37 8.20 1.85
CA ILE A 62 -4.09 7.93 0.60
C ILE A 62 -3.45 8.59 -0.63
N GLU A 63 -2.93 9.81 -0.49
CA GLU A 63 -2.27 10.51 -1.60
C GLU A 63 -0.92 9.87 -1.92
N ARG A 64 -0.17 9.44 -0.89
CA ARG A 64 1.05 8.65 -1.09
C ARG A 64 0.78 7.31 -1.79
N MET A 65 -0.33 6.65 -1.45
CA MET A 65 -0.76 5.42 -2.14
C MET A 65 -1.13 5.66 -3.61
N LYS A 66 -1.87 6.73 -3.92
CA LYS A 66 -2.19 7.09 -5.31
C LYS A 66 -0.93 7.40 -6.10
N TYR A 67 -0.02 8.19 -5.55
CA TYR A 67 1.28 8.48 -6.15
C TYR A 67 2.06 7.20 -6.49
N LEU A 68 2.07 6.22 -5.58
CA LEU A 68 2.72 4.94 -5.83
C LEU A 68 2.03 4.13 -6.93
N ALA A 69 0.70 4.11 -6.97
CA ALA A 69 -0.07 3.43 -8.01
C ALA A 69 0.18 4.06 -9.39
N GLU A 70 0.34 5.39 -9.45
CA GLU A 70 0.71 6.11 -10.67
C GLU A 70 2.16 5.86 -11.10
N THR A 71 3.07 5.72 -10.13
CA THR A 71 4.50 5.47 -10.38
C THR A 71 4.78 4.03 -10.85
N PHE A 72 4.08 3.04 -10.26
CA PHE A 72 4.25 1.63 -10.54
C PHE A 72 2.96 1.01 -11.07
N GLN A 73 2.81 1.02 -12.40
CA GLN A 73 1.61 0.51 -13.07
C GLN A 73 1.37 -0.99 -12.79
N HIS A 74 2.44 -1.74 -12.57
CA HIS A 74 2.37 -3.15 -12.17
C HIS A 74 2.38 -3.27 -10.64
N SER A 75 1.28 -2.90 -10.00
CA SER A 75 1.14 -2.99 -8.55
C SER A 75 -0.12 -3.74 -8.11
N VAL A 76 0.02 -4.55 -7.05
CA VAL A 76 -1.08 -5.32 -6.45
C VAL A 76 -1.00 -5.32 -4.94
N TRP A 77 -2.13 -5.52 -4.28
CA TRP A 77 -2.23 -5.63 -2.83
C TRP A 77 -2.71 -7.03 -2.41
N LEU A 78 -1.94 -7.73 -1.59
CA LEU A 78 -2.31 -9.01 -1.00
C LEU A 78 -2.84 -8.80 0.43
N ASN A 79 -4.08 -9.19 0.66
CA ASN A 79 -4.76 -8.99 1.93
C ASN A 79 -5.00 -10.31 2.67
N PRO A 80 -4.45 -10.52 3.89
CA PRO A 80 -4.70 -11.72 4.70
C PRO A 80 -6.13 -11.82 5.27
N VAL A 81 -6.92 -10.74 5.22
CA VAL A 81 -8.34 -10.77 5.57
C VAL A 81 -9.10 -11.47 4.42
N PRO A 82 -9.96 -12.46 4.71
CA PRO A 82 -10.75 -13.13 3.68
C PRO A 82 -11.61 -12.15 2.88
N GLU A 83 -11.71 -12.31 1.56
CA GLU A 83 -12.40 -11.36 0.67
C GLU A 83 -13.86 -11.12 1.07
N ARG A 84 -14.54 -12.19 1.53
CA ARG A 84 -15.92 -12.13 2.06
C ARG A 84 -16.10 -11.12 3.20
N SER A 85 -15.03 -10.75 3.89
CA SER A 85 -15.05 -9.82 5.02
C SER A 85 -14.68 -8.39 4.64
N TRP A 86 -14.22 -8.13 3.43
CA TRP A 86 -13.74 -6.80 3.03
C TRP A 86 -14.82 -5.73 3.09
N GLY A 87 -16.09 -6.10 2.88
CA GLY A 87 -17.22 -5.18 2.97
C GLY A 87 -17.47 -4.60 4.38
N TYR A 88 -16.88 -5.18 5.43
CA TYR A 88 -17.04 -4.69 6.81
C TYR A 88 -16.07 -3.56 7.17
N THR A 89 -14.97 -3.41 6.44
CA THR A 89 -13.92 -2.44 6.77
C THR A 89 -13.80 -1.41 5.66
N HIS A 90 -14.18 -0.17 5.95
CA HIS A 90 -14.19 0.93 4.99
C HIS A 90 -12.83 1.15 4.30
N THR A 91 -11.74 1.09 5.06
CA THR A 91 -10.38 1.33 4.55
C THR A 91 -9.90 0.26 3.57
N ILE A 92 -10.36 -1.00 3.71
CA ILE A 92 -10.12 -2.04 2.71
C ILE A 92 -10.76 -1.65 1.38
N GLY A 93 -12.01 -1.17 1.41
CA GLY A 93 -12.72 -0.71 0.21
C GLY A 93 -12.02 0.46 -0.49
N VAL A 94 -11.50 1.42 0.28
CA VAL A 94 -10.73 2.55 -0.26
C VAL A 94 -9.43 2.08 -0.91
N ILE A 95 -8.64 1.23 -0.24
CA ILE A 95 -7.37 0.74 -0.80
C ILE A 95 -7.61 -0.12 -2.05
N ARG A 96 -8.68 -0.93 -2.08
CA ARG A 96 -9.08 -1.70 -3.27
C ARG A 96 -9.49 -0.83 -4.46
N SER A 97 -9.91 0.42 -4.22
CA SER A 97 -10.17 1.36 -5.32
C SER A 97 -8.90 1.96 -5.93
N ILE A 98 -7.75 1.81 -5.25
CA ILE A 98 -6.45 2.32 -5.70
C ILE A 98 -5.61 1.20 -6.32
N PHE A 99 -5.57 0.03 -5.69
CA PHE A 99 -4.79 -1.12 -6.14
C PHE A 99 -5.70 -2.32 -6.42
N PRO A 100 -5.42 -3.10 -7.49
CA PRO A 100 -5.93 -4.46 -7.60
C PRO A 100 -5.59 -5.25 -6.33
N MET A 101 -6.61 -5.72 -5.63
CA MET A 101 -6.46 -6.40 -4.34
C MET A 101 -6.96 -7.83 -4.42
N PHE A 102 -6.14 -8.76 -3.90
CA PHE A 102 -6.42 -10.19 -3.86
C PHE A 102 -6.25 -10.71 -2.44
N GLU A 103 -7.01 -11.74 -2.07
CA GLU A 103 -6.83 -12.43 -0.80
C GLU A 103 -5.44 -13.11 -0.75
N LEU A 104 -4.79 -13.13 0.40
CA LEU A 104 -3.53 -13.86 0.60
C LEU A 104 -3.84 -15.37 0.75
N SER A 105 -4.25 -15.97 -0.35
CA SER A 105 -4.54 -17.39 -0.53
C SER A 105 -3.79 -17.90 -1.77
N LEU A 106 -3.79 -19.22 -2.00
CA LEU A 106 -3.14 -19.78 -3.19
C LEU A 106 -3.78 -19.23 -4.48
N ASP A 107 -5.11 -19.21 -4.53
CA ASP A 107 -5.86 -18.69 -5.67
C ASP A 107 -5.65 -17.18 -5.86
N GLY A 108 -5.59 -16.42 -4.76
CA GLY A 108 -5.34 -14.98 -4.83
C GLY A 108 -3.91 -14.64 -5.26
N LEU A 109 -2.92 -15.48 -4.91
CA LEU A 109 -1.55 -15.35 -5.42
C LEU A 109 -1.48 -15.61 -6.92
N GLU A 110 -2.19 -16.62 -7.43
CA GLU A 110 -2.27 -16.88 -8.87
C GLU A 110 -2.88 -15.69 -9.62
N GLN A 111 -4.03 -15.18 -9.15
CA GLN A 111 -4.67 -13.99 -9.73
C GLN A 111 -3.78 -12.74 -9.68
N ALA A 112 -3.05 -12.53 -8.57
CA ALA A 112 -2.13 -11.42 -8.42
C ALA A 112 -0.97 -11.51 -9.42
N VAL A 113 -0.42 -12.69 -9.63
CA VAL A 113 0.64 -12.91 -10.65
C VAL A 113 0.10 -12.63 -12.04
N ASP A 114 -1.09 -13.15 -12.38
CA ASP A 114 -1.71 -12.89 -13.69
C ASP A 114 -1.92 -11.39 -13.93
N CYS A 115 -2.41 -10.66 -12.91
CA CYS A 115 -2.58 -9.21 -12.97
C CYS A 115 -1.26 -8.47 -13.20
N LEU A 116 -0.16 -8.90 -12.56
CA LEU A 116 1.17 -8.29 -12.70
C LEU A 116 1.87 -8.61 -14.03
N MET A 117 1.44 -9.66 -14.71
CA MET A 117 2.02 -10.13 -15.97
C MET A 117 1.26 -9.60 -17.20
N GLN A 118 0.08 -9.02 -17.02
CA GLN A 118 -0.64 -8.32 -18.08
C GLN A 118 0.14 -7.05 -18.47
N LYS A 119 0.33 -6.88 -19.80
CA LYS A 119 1.04 -5.75 -20.41
C LYS A 119 0.10 -4.57 -20.66
#